data_AF-A0A523IEH3-F1
#
_entry.id   AF-A0A523IEH3-F1
#
_cell.length_a   1.000
_cell.length_b   1.000
_cell.length_c   1.000
_cell.angle_alpha   90.00
_cell.angle_beta   90.00
_cell.angle_gamma   90.00
#
_symmetry.space_group_name_H-M   'P 1'
#
loop_
_entity.id
_entity.type
_entity.pdbx_description
1 polymer ?
#
loop_
_entity_poly.entity_id
_entity_poly.type
_entity_poly.pdbx_seq_one_letter_code
_entity_poly.pdbx_strand_id
1 'polypeptide(L)'
;MGMLVFMLGLGHGCNPRTRAWTPKHRPRGWGRIARPACWMWLSVSLGCAAGGVYSDADEAARLTLSARQQYQAGRCLSAAALYQRALTIQESVLPANDPMIARLVTHLGLSYRASGDLEPAAPLLQRALPLYQAMRPSRSLKLANAQTHLGLLYRALGDPGRAEPLLVSALAL
;
A
#
# COMPACT_ATOMS: atom_id res chain seq x y z
N MET A 1 5.61 -41.23 53.69
CA MET A 1 5.69 -42.11 52.51
C MET A 1 5.01 -41.37 51.38
N GLY A 2 5.62 -40.87 50.29
CA GLY A 2 6.89 -41.12 49.65
C GLY A 2 6.60 -41.17 48.14
N MET A 3 7.20 -40.25 47.36
CA MET A 3 7.47 -40.34 45.90
C MET A 3 6.25 -40.38 44.94
N LEU A 4 6.20 -39.82 43.72
CA LEU A 4 7.15 -39.23 42.76
C LEU A 4 6.34 -38.51 41.63
N VAL A 5 6.81 -37.31 41.23
CA VAL A 5 7.10 -36.83 39.85
C VAL A 5 5.97 -36.78 38.79
N PHE A 6 5.52 -35.59 38.34
CA PHE A 6 6.07 -34.66 37.30
C PHE A 6 6.09 -35.21 35.86
N MET A 7 5.38 -34.51 34.95
CA MET A 7 5.67 -34.26 33.51
C MET A 7 4.43 -33.49 32.96
N LEU A 8 4.37 -32.15 32.96
CA LEU A 8 4.89 -31.24 31.92
C LEU A 8 4.69 -31.74 30.47
N GLY A 9 4.01 -30.94 29.65
CA GLY A 9 3.95 -31.18 28.20
C GLY A 9 2.97 -30.31 27.44
N LEU A 10 3.30 -29.01 27.31
CA LEU A 10 2.68 -28.03 26.41
C LEU A 10 2.63 -28.49 24.95
N GLY A 11 1.64 -28.01 24.18
CA GLY A 11 1.69 -28.12 22.72
C GLY A 11 0.48 -27.59 21.97
N HIS A 12 0.31 -26.27 21.91
CA HIS A 12 -0.40 -25.64 20.79
C HIS A 12 0.30 -25.97 19.47
N GLY A 13 -0.46 -26.33 18.43
CA GLY A 13 0.09 -26.57 17.10
C GLY A 13 -0.97 -26.65 16.01
N CYS A 14 -1.50 -25.51 15.58
CA CYS A 14 -2.11 -25.35 14.26
C CYS A 14 -1.02 -25.50 13.18
N ASN A 15 -1.21 -26.38 12.19
CA ASN A 15 -1.03 -26.02 10.77
C ASN A 15 -1.59 -27.13 9.83
N PRO A 16 -2.53 -26.80 8.94
CA PRO A 16 -3.01 -27.69 7.88
C PRO A 16 -2.17 -27.51 6.61
N ARG A 17 -1.41 -28.52 6.18
CA ARG A 17 -0.87 -28.56 4.82
C ARG A 17 -0.73 -29.99 4.29
N THR A 18 -1.37 -30.18 3.13
CA THR A 18 -0.95 -31.02 1.99
C THR A 18 -1.08 -32.54 2.10
N ARG A 19 -2.03 -33.09 1.34
CA ARG A 19 -1.76 -34.10 0.29
C ARG A 19 -2.93 -34.22 -0.69
N ALA A 20 -2.63 -33.92 -1.94
CA ALA A 20 -3.53 -34.06 -3.08
C ALA A 20 -3.40 -35.45 -3.73
N TRP A 21 -4.50 -35.88 -4.38
CA TRP A 21 -4.60 -36.84 -5.51
C TRP A 21 -4.25 -38.31 -5.24
N THR A 22 -5.07 -39.32 -5.55
CA THR A 22 -5.79 -39.64 -6.81
C THR A 22 -7.05 -40.51 -6.55
N PRO A 23 -8.16 -40.42 -7.32
CA PRO A 23 -9.17 -41.47 -7.36
C PRO A 23 -8.79 -42.54 -8.39
N LYS A 24 -8.48 -43.75 -7.91
CA LYS A 24 -8.42 -44.96 -8.73
C LYS A 24 -9.87 -45.42 -8.94
N HIS A 25 -10.22 -45.73 -10.19
CA HIS A 25 -11.52 -46.26 -10.67
C HIS A 25 -12.53 -45.22 -11.23
N ARG A 26 -12.58 -45.12 -12.58
CA ARG A 26 -13.75 -44.67 -13.35
C ARG A 26 -14.67 -45.88 -13.61
N PRO A 27 -15.98 -45.83 -13.33
CA PRO A 27 -16.92 -46.79 -13.88
C PRO A 27 -17.39 -46.38 -15.29
N ARG A 28 -17.57 -47.39 -16.14
CA ARG A 28 -18.21 -47.33 -17.46
C ARG A 28 -19.72 -47.24 -17.28
N GLY A 29 -20.39 -46.46 -18.13
CA GLY A 29 -21.85 -46.48 -18.27
C GLY A 29 -22.46 -45.10 -18.26
N TRP A 30 -22.54 -44.48 -19.43
CA TRP A 30 -23.41 -43.33 -19.65
C TRP A 30 -24.84 -43.84 -19.77
N GLY A 31 -25.70 -43.45 -18.83
CA GLY A 31 -27.12 -43.79 -18.86
C GLY A 31 -27.91 -42.78 -18.03
N ARG A 32 -28.71 -41.97 -18.74
CA ARG A 32 -29.65 -40.96 -18.23
C ARG A 32 -29.01 -39.77 -17.52
N ILE A 33 -29.14 -38.59 -18.14
CA ILE A 33 -28.80 -37.28 -17.58
C ILE A 33 -29.77 -36.98 -16.43
N ALA A 34 -29.54 -37.58 -15.27
CA ALA A 34 -29.96 -37.03 -14.00
C ALA A 34 -28.87 -36.05 -13.59
N ARG A 35 -29.14 -34.75 -13.77
CA ARG A 35 -28.29 -33.66 -13.27
C ARG A 35 -28.07 -33.93 -11.78
N PRO A 36 -26.83 -34.17 -11.30
CA PRO A 36 -26.63 -34.34 -9.87
C PRO A 36 -27.03 -33.03 -9.21
N ALA A 37 -28.04 -33.11 -8.33
CA ALA A 37 -28.51 -32.05 -7.46
C ALA A 37 -27.45 -31.73 -6.39
N CYS A 38 -26.26 -31.36 -6.84
CA CYS A 38 -25.12 -30.89 -6.06
C CYS A 38 -24.49 -29.64 -6.72
N TRP A 39 -25.17 -29.05 -7.71
CA TRP A 39 -24.85 -27.74 -8.32
C TRP A 39 -25.87 -26.66 -7.95
N MET A 40 -26.72 -26.91 -6.97
CA MET A 40 -27.64 -25.93 -6.37
C MET A 40 -27.50 -26.06 -4.86
N TRP A 41 -27.45 -24.92 -4.16
CA TRP A 41 -27.11 -24.72 -2.74
C TRP A 41 -25.58 -24.77 -2.47
N LEU A 42 -24.78 -23.71 -2.61
CA LEU A 42 -25.01 -22.26 -2.49
C LEU A 42 -24.30 -21.53 -3.64
N SER A 43 -24.96 -21.41 -4.78
CA SER A 43 -24.83 -20.23 -5.64
C SER A 43 -25.82 -19.19 -5.13
N VAL A 44 -25.51 -18.56 -4.00
CA VAL A 44 -26.20 -17.35 -3.52
C VAL A 44 -25.12 -16.31 -3.26
N SER A 45 -25.04 -15.37 -4.21
CA SER A 45 -24.44 -14.05 -4.07
C SER A 45 -22.92 -13.94 -3.99
N LEU A 46 -22.18 -14.55 -4.93
CA LEU A 46 -20.97 -13.87 -5.46
C LEU A 46 -21.41 -12.93 -6.60
N GLY A 47 -22.30 -12.00 -6.27
CA GLY A 47 -22.68 -10.91 -7.13
C GLY A 47 -21.56 -9.88 -7.13
N CYS A 48 -20.82 -9.83 -8.24
CA CYS A 48 -20.13 -8.67 -8.79
C CYS A 48 -20.00 -7.42 -7.89
N ALA A 49 -19.07 -7.44 -6.94
CA ALA A 49 -18.54 -6.22 -6.31
C ALA A 49 -17.08 -5.93 -6.70
N ALA A 50 -16.46 -6.76 -7.55
CA ALA A 50 -15.09 -6.56 -8.02
C ALA A 50 -14.96 -5.43 -9.07
N GLY A 51 -16.08 -5.01 -9.69
CA GLY A 51 -16.08 -4.00 -10.75
C GLY A 51 -15.78 -2.58 -10.27
N GLY A 52 -16.30 -2.18 -9.10
CA GLY A 52 -16.09 -0.82 -8.56
C GLY A 52 -14.67 -0.61 -8.02
N VAL A 53 -14.12 -1.61 -7.32
CA VAL A 53 -12.77 -1.49 -6.73
C VAL A 53 -11.69 -1.35 -7.81
N TYR A 54 -11.87 -2.00 -8.96
CA TYR A 54 -10.94 -1.90 -10.08
C TYR A 54 -11.09 -0.57 -10.85
N SER A 55 -12.32 -0.06 -11.03
CA SER A 55 -12.54 1.24 -11.69
C SER A 55 -11.97 2.41 -10.87
N ASP A 56 -12.10 2.35 -9.55
CA ASP A 56 -11.62 3.42 -8.66
C ASP A 56 -10.09 3.47 -8.64
N ALA A 57 -9.43 2.31 -8.62
CA ALA A 57 -7.96 2.23 -8.72
C ALA A 57 -7.44 2.75 -10.07
N ASP A 58 -8.13 2.42 -11.17
CA ASP A 58 -7.81 2.92 -12.51
C ASP A 58 -8.03 4.44 -12.62
N GLU A 59 -9.10 4.97 -12.03
CA GLU A 59 -9.36 6.40 -11.98
C GLU A 59 -8.24 7.13 -11.24
N ALA A 60 -7.84 6.63 -10.06
CA ALA A 60 -6.74 7.21 -9.31
C ALA A 60 -5.41 7.17 -10.08
N ALA A 61 -5.16 6.11 -10.87
CA ALA A 61 -3.98 6.03 -11.73
C ALA A 61 -4.02 7.09 -12.84
N ARG A 62 -5.18 7.31 -13.48
CA ARG A 62 -5.38 8.37 -14.49
C ARG A 62 -5.19 9.76 -13.89
N LEU A 63 -5.75 10.01 -12.71
CA LEU A 63 -5.56 11.26 -11.97
C LEU A 63 -4.09 11.51 -11.64
N THR A 64 -3.37 10.47 -11.21
CA THR A 64 -1.92 10.54 -10.92
C THR A 64 -1.12 10.90 -12.18
N LEU A 65 -1.46 10.31 -13.32
CA LEU A 65 -0.80 10.61 -14.60
C LEU A 65 -1.06 12.06 -15.02
N SER A 66 -2.31 12.51 -14.95
CA SER A 66 -2.69 13.89 -15.26
C SER A 66 -2.00 14.89 -14.33
N ALA A 67 -1.97 14.61 -13.02
CA ALA A 67 -1.27 15.43 -12.02
C ALA A 67 0.21 15.63 -12.38
N ARG A 68 0.89 14.56 -12.82
CA ARG A 68 2.29 14.63 -13.27
C ARG A 68 2.45 15.53 -14.49
N GLN A 69 1.54 15.43 -15.47
CA GLN A 69 1.57 16.30 -16.65
C GLN A 69 1.36 17.78 -16.26
N GLN A 70 0.43 18.06 -15.34
CA GLN A 70 0.22 19.43 -14.84
C GLN A 70 1.45 19.97 -14.11
N TYR A 71 2.09 19.13 -13.28
CA TYR A 71 3.32 19.49 -12.58
C TYR A 71 4.45 19.83 -13.56
N GLN A 72 4.65 19.01 -14.60
CA GLN A 72 5.65 19.27 -15.65
C GLN A 72 5.36 20.54 -16.44
N ALA A 73 4.10 20.90 -16.59
CA ALA A 73 3.68 22.14 -17.25
C ALA A 73 3.72 23.37 -16.31
N GLY A 74 4.29 23.25 -15.10
CA GLY A 74 4.42 24.32 -14.12
C GLY A 74 3.14 24.65 -13.33
N ARG A 75 2.02 23.96 -13.61
CA ARG A 75 0.73 24.18 -12.93
C ARG A 75 0.67 23.38 -11.62
N CYS A 76 1.47 23.82 -10.66
CA CYS A 76 1.72 23.12 -9.40
C CYS A 76 0.47 22.98 -8.52
N LEU A 77 -0.36 24.02 -8.40
CA LEU A 77 -1.61 23.98 -7.62
C LEU A 77 -2.64 23.02 -8.24
N SER A 78 -2.76 23.01 -9.57
CA SER A 78 -3.61 22.06 -10.28
C SER A 78 -3.13 20.62 -10.09
N ALA A 79 -1.81 20.39 -10.12
CA ALA A 79 -1.22 19.09 -9.83
C ALA A 79 -1.52 18.64 -8.39
N ALA A 80 -1.37 19.53 -7.40
CA ALA A 80 -1.68 19.25 -5.99
C ALA A 80 -3.14 18.81 -5.81
N ALA A 81 -4.10 19.51 -6.43
CA ALA A 81 -5.51 19.16 -6.37
C ALA A 81 -5.79 17.77 -6.97
N LEU A 82 -5.14 17.41 -8.08
CA LEU A 82 -5.28 16.09 -8.71
C LEU A 82 -4.64 14.98 -7.86
N TYR A 83 -3.46 15.23 -7.28
CA TYR A 83 -2.83 14.28 -6.34
C TYR A 83 -3.68 14.09 -5.08
N GLN A 84 -4.35 15.13 -4.57
CA GLN A 84 -5.24 15.03 -3.41
C GLN A 84 -6.42 14.10 -3.72
N ARG A 85 -7.06 14.26 -4.89
CA ARG A 85 -8.15 13.39 -5.33
C ARG A 85 -7.70 11.94 -5.50
N ALA A 86 -6.55 11.72 -6.15
CA ALA A 86 -5.98 10.39 -6.29
C ALA A 86 -5.65 9.75 -4.94
N LEU A 87 -5.17 10.54 -3.96
CA LEU A 87 -4.88 10.07 -2.61
C LEU A 87 -6.14 9.60 -1.89
N THR A 88 -7.23 10.39 -1.94
CA THR A 88 -8.50 10.02 -1.30
C THR A 88 -9.07 8.70 -1.84
N ILE A 89 -8.97 8.47 -3.14
CA ILE A 89 -9.41 7.21 -3.76
C ILE A 89 -8.48 6.06 -3.35
N GLN A 90 -7.16 6.27 -3.36
CA GLN A 90 -6.23 5.20 -2.98
C GLN A 90 -6.31 4.86 -1.49
N GLU A 91 -6.61 5.82 -0.61
CA GLU A 91 -6.79 5.59 0.83
C GLU A 91 -8.07 4.78 1.15
N SER A 92 -9.08 4.80 0.27
CA SER A 92 -10.29 3.97 0.44
C SER A 92 -10.12 2.54 -0.08
N VAL A 93 -9.21 2.32 -1.03
CA VAL A 93 -9.02 1.03 -1.71
C VAL A 93 -7.80 0.26 -1.17
N LEU A 94 -6.72 0.95 -0.82
CA LEU A 94 -5.45 0.35 -0.43
C LEU A 94 -5.23 0.39 1.09
N PRO A 95 -4.47 -0.57 1.64
CA PRO A 95 -4.03 -0.49 3.03
C PRO A 95 -3.16 0.75 3.26
N ALA A 96 -3.24 1.34 4.46
CA ALA A 96 -2.57 2.61 4.80
C ALA A 96 -1.04 2.62 4.59
N ASN A 97 -0.38 1.45 4.57
CA ASN A 97 1.06 1.29 4.38
C ASN A 97 1.47 1.06 2.91
N ASP A 98 0.56 1.25 1.94
CA ASP A 98 0.85 0.98 0.54
C ASP A 98 1.89 1.96 -0.07
N PRO A 99 2.86 1.47 -0.87
CA PRO A 99 3.80 2.31 -1.63
C PRO A 99 3.18 3.41 -2.48
N MET A 100 1.97 3.19 -2.97
CA MET A 100 1.22 4.15 -3.77
C MET A 100 0.82 5.37 -2.95
N ILE A 101 0.35 5.17 -1.72
CA ILE A 101 -0.03 6.25 -0.78
C ILE A 101 1.19 7.12 -0.47
N ALA A 102 2.33 6.50 -0.13
CA ALA A 102 3.56 7.24 0.14
C ALA A 102 4.00 8.09 -1.06
N ARG A 103 3.90 7.54 -2.27
CA ARG A 103 4.25 8.24 -3.50
C ARG A 103 3.32 9.42 -3.77
N LEU A 104 2.02 9.25 -3.58
CA LEU A 104 1.02 10.32 -3.77
C LEU A 104 1.23 11.46 -2.77
N VAL A 105 1.37 11.14 -1.48
CA VAL A 105 1.66 12.14 -0.44
C VAL A 105 2.96 12.90 -0.72
N THR A 106 4.00 12.20 -1.20
CA THR A 106 5.26 12.84 -1.57
C THR A 106 5.08 13.82 -2.73
N HIS A 107 4.42 13.40 -3.81
CA HIS A 107 4.20 14.26 -4.97
C HIS A 107 3.29 15.45 -4.65
N LEU A 108 2.36 15.28 -3.73
CA LEU A 108 1.49 16.35 -3.24
C LEU A 108 2.30 17.40 -2.47
N GLY A 109 3.17 16.98 -1.54
CA GLY A 109 4.10 17.88 -0.85
C GLY A 109 5.08 18.58 -1.79
N LEU A 110 5.58 17.88 -2.81
CA LEU A 110 6.44 18.48 -3.85
C LEU A 110 5.71 19.51 -4.72
N SER A 111 4.43 19.29 -4.97
CA SER A 111 3.59 20.23 -5.73
C SER A 111 3.41 21.53 -4.95
N TYR A 112 3.12 21.46 -3.65
CA TYR A 112 3.04 22.66 -2.80
C TYR A 112 4.38 23.37 -2.64
N ARG A 113 5.48 22.62 -2.46
CA ARG A 113 6.81 23.22 -2.43
C ARG A 113 7.14 23.97 -3.73
N ALA A 114 6.72 23.43 -4.87
CA ALA A 114 6.94 24.06 -6.17
C ALA A 114 6.02 25.27 -6.43
N SER A 115 4.85 25.36 -5.79
CA SER A 115 4.02 26.57 -5.83
C SER A 115 4.51 27.67 -4.89
N GLY A 116 5.44 27.36 -3.98
CA GLY A 116 5.93 28.29 -2.95
C GLY A 116 5.23 28.15 -1.60
N ASP A 117 4.23 27.27 -1.49
CA ASP A 117 3.48 27.01 -0.26
C ASP A 117 4.24 25.99 0.61
N LEU A 118 5.19 26.48 1.41
CA LEU A 118 6.05 25.63 2.23
C LEU A 118 5.35 25.05 3.47
N GLU A 119 4.40 25.81 4.04
CA GLU A 119 3.59 25.43 5.21
C GLU A 119 2.85 24.09 5.02
N PRO A 120 2.00 23.91 3.98
CA PRO A 120 1.31 22.64 3.77
C PRO A 120 2.25 21.51 3.32
N ALA A 121 3.40 21.83 2.73
CA ALA A 121 4.32 20.82 2.19
C ALA A 121 5.10 20.06 3.29
N ALA A 122 5.46 20.71 4.40
CA ALA A 122 6.16 20.07 5.53
C ALA A 122 5.45 18.84 6.11
N PRO A 123 4.18 18.94 6.58
CA PRO A 123 3.50 17.81 7.21
C PRO A 123 3.27 16.65 6.24
N LEU A 124 3.11 16.93 4.95
CA LEU A 124 2.95 15.90 3.92
C LEU A 124 4.22 15.08 3.75
N LEU A 125 5.37 15.75 3.59
CA LEU A 125 6.65 15.06 3.46
C LEU A 125 7.04 14.30 4.74
N GLN A 126 6.73 14.85 5.91
CA GLN A 126 6.86 14.14 7.18
C GLN A 126 6.01 12.86 7.23
N ARG A 127 4.75 12.92 6.77
CA ARG A 127 3.85 11.75 6.71
C ARG A 127 4.37 10.67 5.77
N ALA A 128 5.08 11.03 4.69
CA ALA A 128 5.60 10.06 3.73
C ALA A 128 6.80 9.25 4.25
N LEU A 129 7.62 9.80 5.16
CA LEU A 129 8.81 9.14 5.70
C LEU A 129 8.56 7.79 6.38
N PRO A 130 7.66 7.68 7.38
CA PRO A 130 7.41 6.41 8.05
C PRO A 130 6.82 5.37 7.09
N LEU A 131 6.06 5.78 6.08
CA LEU A 131 5.55 4.88 5.06
C LEU A 131 6.71 4.25 4.27
N TYR A 132 7.67 5.06 3.79
CA TYR A 132 8.82 4.52 3.08
C TYR A 132 9.74 3.66 3.95
N GLN A 133 9.88 4.00 5.24
CA GLN A 133 10.64 3.20 6.20
C GLN A 133 9.99 1.83 6.45
N ALA A 134 8.66 1.78 6.56
CA ALA A 134 7.91 0.54 6.80
C ALA A 134 7.97 -0.45 5.63
N MET A 135 8.12 0.04 4.39
CA MET A 135 8.12 -0.81 3.19
C MET A 135 9.45 -1.54 2.97
N ARG A 136 10.58 -0.82 3.06
CA ARG A 136 11.93 -1.39 2.93
C ARG A 136 12.92 -0.58 3.78
N PRO A 137 13.36 -1.09 4.93
CA PRO A 137 14.31 -0.39 5.80
C PRO A 137 15.73 -0.26 5.18
N SER A 138 16.04 -0.98 4.10
CA SER A 138 17.34 -0.93 3.42
C SER A 138 17.31 -0.05 2.18
N ARG A 139 18.00 1.11 2.24
CA ARG A 139 18.48 1.91 1.09
C ARG A 139 17.48 2.11 -0.06
N SER A 140 16.27 2.53 0.26
CA SER A 140 15.31 2.92 -0.78
C SER A 140 15.63 4.34 -1.25
N LEU A 141 16.03 4.51 -2.50
CA LEU A 141 16.19 5.83 -3.15
C LEU A 141 14.98 6.75 -2.92
N LYS A 142 13.78 6.19 -2.77
CA LYS A 142 12.56 6.94 -2.47
C LYS A 142 12.59 7.57 -1.07
N LEU A 143 13.12 6.86 -0.07
CA LEU A 143 13.29 7.37 1.29
C LEU A 143 14.31 8.51 1.30
N ALA A 144 15.47 8.30 0.67
CA ALA A 144 16.51 9.33 0.55
C ALA A 144 15.99 10.59 -0.15
N ASN A 145 15.21 10.44 -1.22
CA ASN A 145 14.56 11.57 -1.90
C ASN A 145 13.57 12.30 -1.00
N ALA A 146 12.68 11.57 -0.31
CA ALA A 146 11.72 12.17 0.61
C ALA A 146 12.41 12.94 1.75
N GLN A 147 13.47 12.36 2.34
CA GLN A 147 14.29 13.01 3.36
C GLN A 147 15.00 14.26 2.83
N THR A 148 15.55 14.18 1.61
CA THR A 148 16.20 15.32 0.96
C THR A 148 15.20 16.45 0.72
N HIS A 149 14.01 16.15 0.21
CA HIS A 149 12.99 17.14 -0.03
C HIS A 149 12.51 17.82 1.25
N LEU A 150 12.33 17.06 2.34
CA LEU A 150 11.98 17.61 3.64
C LEU A 150 13.11 18.47 4.23
N GLY A 151 14.36 18.01 4.13
CA GLY A 151 15.52 18.79 4.60
C GLY A 151 15.69 20.10 3.84
N LEU A 152 15.53 20.09 2.51
CA LEU A 152 15.53 21.31 1.70
C LEU A 152 14.36 22.24 2.06
N LEU A 153 13.21 21.69 2.41
CA LEU A 153 12.06 22.48 2.83
C LEU A 153 12.32 23.16 4.18
N TYR A 154 12.92 22.46 5.16
CA TYR A 154 13.32 23.09 6.43
C TYR A 154 14.38 24.18 6.25
N ARG A 155 15.33 24.00 5.34
CA ARG A 155 16.26 25.09 4.98
C ARG A 155 15.53 26.32 4.44
N ALA A 156 14.52 26.12 3.59
CA ALA A 156 13.72 27.22 3.06
C ALA A 156 12.85 27.91 4.12
N LEU A 157 12.42 27.16 5.15
CA LEU A 157 11.71 27.68 6.33
C LEU A 157 12.63 28.36 7.36
N GLY A 158 13.96 28.35 7.14
CA GLY A 158 14.92 28.94 8.08
C GLY A 158 15.26 28.06 9.29
N ASP A 159 14.98 26.76 9.24
CA ASP A 159 15.28 25.79 10.30
C ASP A 159 16.36 24.78 9.87
N PRO A 160 17.65 25.18 9.87
CA PRO A 160 18.74 24.28 9.50
C PRO A 160 18.92 23.12 10.49
N GLY A 161 18.55 23.30 11.77
CA GLY A 161 18.70 22.29 12.82
C GLY A 161 17.86 21.04 12.54
N ARG A 162 16.68 21.20 11.94
CA ARG A 162 15.87 20.05 11.47
C ARG A 162 16.31 19.53 10.10
N ALA A 163 16.91 20.38 9.27
CA ALA A 163 17.32 20.01 7.92
C ALA A 163 18.55 19.11 7.88
N GLU A 164 19.57 19.45 8.67
CA GLU A 164 20.86 18.75 8.70
C GLU A 164 20.74 17.23 8.95
N PRO A 165 20.08 16.75 10.01
CA PRO A 165 19.99 15.31 10.28
C PRO A 165 19.26 14.56 9.15
N LEU A 166 18.26 15.19 8.53
CA LEU A 166 17.55 14.60 7.40
C LEU A 166 18.44 14.46 6.16
N LEU A 167 19.21 15.49 5.83
CA LEU A 167 20.12 15.47 4.68
C LEU A 167 21.28 14.49 4.90
N VAL A 168 21.86 14.45 6.10
CA VAL A 168 22.92 13.48 6.44
C VAL A 168 22.37 12.06 6.37
N SER A 169 21.18 11.81 6.92
CA SER A 169 20.56 10.48 6.84
C SER A 169 20.25 10.05 5.40
N ALA A 170 19.87 11.00 4.53
CA ALA A 170 19.63 10.72 3.12
C ALA A 170 20.90 10.36 2.35
N LEU A 171 22.04 10.99 2.69
CA LEU A 171 23.34 10.70 2.07
C LEU A 171 23.91 9.34 2.48
N ALA A 172 23.51 8.81 3.63
CA ALA A 172 23.99 7.52 4.14
C ALA A 172 23.27 6.30 3.51
N LEU A 173 22.15 6.52 2.81
CA LEU A 173 21.35 5.49 2.14
C LEU A 173 21.87 5.19 0.75
#